data_AF-A0A945Q2H3-F1
#
_entry.id   AF-A0A945Q2H3-F1
#
_cell.length_a   1.000
_cell.length_b   1.000
_cell.length_c   1.000
_cell.angle_alpha   90.00
_cell.angle_beta   90.00
_cell.angle_gamma   90.00
#
_symmetry.space_group_name_H-M   'P 1'
#
loop_
_entity.id
_entity.type
_entity.pdbx_description
1 polymer ?
#
loop_
_entity_poly.entity_id
_entity_poly.type
_entity_poly.pdbx_seq_one_letter_code
_entity_poly.pdbx_strand_id
1 'polypeptide(L)'
;MGIGINVTVAHFPHSVALSDLCFPLPDTQTVFHGVLGSLHAVVESWRETTWDTSQVSVRYQSACASIGAQLSIARPGVNTFLAEGVGIDESGHLVVQRVGENPEVIVAADVVHATIRQCTQPNS
;
A
#
# COMPACT_ATOMS: atom_id res chain seq x y z
N MET A 1 6.86 8.99 -12.20
CA MET A 1 6.45 8.73 -10.81
C MET A 1 6.24 10.06 -10.13
N GLY A 2 5.01 10.37 -9.71
CA GLY A 2 4.73 11.53 -8.85
C GLY A 2 4.56 11.07 -7.41
N ILE A 3 5.10 11.79 -6.44
CA ILE A 3 5.01 11.46 -5.01
C ILE A 3 4.49 12.70 -4.27
N GLY A 4 3.32 12.59 -3.64
CA GLY A 4 2.77 13.60 -2.75
C GLY A 4 2.81 13.10 -1.31
N ILE A 5 3.38 13.90 -0.40
CA ILE A 5 3.49 13.57 1.03
C ILE A 5 2.98 14.76 1.84
N ASN A 6 2.03 14.50 2.75
CA ASN A 6 1.56 15.49 3.70
C ASN A 6 2.64 15.67 4.80
N VAL A 7 3.39 16.77 4.77
CA VAL A 7 4.44 17.03 5.78
C VAL A 7 3.86 17.80 6.97
N THR A 8 3.30 18.98 6.72
CA THR A 8 2.82 19.90 7.76
C THR A 8 1.32 19.83 8.01
N VAL A 9 0.54 19.60 6.95
CA VAL A 9 -0.93 19.59 6.98
C VAL A 9 -1.43 18.50 6.03
N ALA A 10 -2.50 17.82 6.43
CA ALA A 10 -3.25 16.89 5.61
C ALA A 10 -4.43 17.62 4.95
N HIS A 11 -4.62 17.44 3.64
CA HIS A 11 -5.60 18.20 2.86
C HIS A 11 -6.85 17.40 2.47
N PHE A 12 -6.91 16.10 2.78
CA PHE A 12 -8.00 15.21 2.36
C PHE A 12 -8.62 14.45 3.53
N PRO A 13 -9.90 14.04 3.43
CA PRO A 13 -10.53 13.15 4.41
C PRO A 13 -9.71 11.87 4.60
N HIS A 14 -9.65 11.38 5.85
CA HIS A 14 -8.89 10.17 6.22
C HIS A 14 -7.39 10.21 5.89
N SER A 15 -6.80 11.38 5.64
CA SER A 15 -5.35 11.56 5.50
C SER A 15 -4.71 12.05 6.80
N VAL A 16 -3.41 11.77 6.94
CA VAL A 16 -2.57 12.19 8.07
C VAL A 16 -1.35 12.95 7.53
N ALA A 17 -0.79 13.86 8.31
CA ALA A 17 0.47 14.55 8.02
C ALA A 17 1.60 14.07 8.94
N LEU A 18 2.85 14.27 8.51
CA LEU A 18 4.02 13.89 9.31
C LEU A 18 4.08 14.64 10.66
N SER A 19 3.58 15.87 10.68
CA SER A 19 3.41 16.70 11.89
C SER A 19 2.50 16.07 12.94
N ASP A 20 1.56 15.20 12.54
CA ASP A 20 0.67 14.48 13.46
C ASP A 20 1.37 13.28 14.12
N LEU A 21 2.49 12.81 13.54
CA LEU A 21 3.12 11.52 13.88
C LEU A 21 4.53 11.67 14.46
N CYS A 22 5.19 12.81 14.28
CA CYS A 22 6.60 12.98 14.60
C CYS A 22 6.88 14.32 15.28
N PHE A 23 7.70 14.28 16.34
CA PHE A 23 8.28 15.46 16.96
C PHE A 23 9.75 15.19 17.39
N PRO A 24 10.71 16.06 17.05
CA PRO A 24 10.56 17.30 16.27
C PRO A 24 10.26 17.02 14.80
N LEU A 25 9.43 17.87 14.19
CA LEU A 25 9.09 17.75 12.77
C LEU A 25 10.30 18.11 11.89
N PRO A 26 10.74 17.22 10.97
CA PRO A 26 11.78 17.57 10.00
C PRO A 26 11.27 18.62 9.00
N ASP A 27 12.18 19.46 8.51
CA ASP A 27 11.85 20.38 7.43
C ASP A 27 11.59 19.62 6.11
N THR A 28 10.87 20.26 5.19
CA THR A 28 10.46 19.64 3.92
C THR A 28 11.64 19.21 3.05
N GLN A 29 12.78 19.92 3.11
CA GLN A 29 13.96 19.59 2.32
C GLN A 29 14.62 18.30 2.86
N THR A 30 14.66 18.14 4.18
CA THR A 30 15.10 16.90 4.84
C THR A 30 14.23 15.72 4.45
N VAL A 31 12.90 15.88 4.47
CA VAL A 31 11.96 14.84 4.02
C VAL A 31 12.18 14.50 2.55
N PHE A 32 12.31 15.52 1.69
CA PHE A 32 12.52 15.34 0.26
C PHE A 32 13.81 14.56 -0.05
N HIS A 33 14.93 14.93 0.57
CA HIS A 33 16.20 14.21 0.41
C HIS A 33 16.11 12.78 0.94
N GLY A 34 15.46 12.56 2.07
CA GLY A 34 15.27 11.22 2.63
C GLY A 34 14.47 10.32 1.69
N VAL A 35 13.38 10.82 1.13
CA VAL A 35 12.52 10.07 0.19
C VAL A 35 13.24 9.77 -1.12
N LEU A 36 13.87 10.77 -1.75
CA LEU A 36 14.59 10.55 -3.01
C LEU A 36 15.84 9.67 -2.81
N GLY A 37 16.56 9.84 -1.71
CA GLY A 37 17.70 8.97 -1.37
C GLY A 37 17.26 7.52 -1.17
N SER A 38 16.13 7.31 -0.50
CA SER A 38 15.57 5.96 -0.30
C SER A 38 15.09 5.33 -1.61
N LEU A 39 14.42 6.12 -2.46
CA LEU A 39 13.99 5.67 -3.79
C LEU A 39 15.19 5.31 -4.68
N HIS A 40 16.21 6.17 -4.71
CA HIS A 40 17.45 5.92 -5.42
C HIS A 40 18.09 4.61 -4.94
N ALA A 41 18.25 4.41 -3.63
CA ALA A 41 18.84 3.20 -3.08
C ALA A 41 18.06 1.93 -3.48
N VAL A 42 16.73 1.98 -3.48
CA VAL A 42 15.89 0.84 -3.91
C VAL A 42 16.08 0.55 -5.41
N VAL A 43 16.04 1.57 -6.26
CA VAL A 43 16.18 1.41 -7.72
C VAL A 43 17.58 0.91 -8.08
N GLU A 44 18.63 1.46 -7.46
CA GLU A 44 20.01 1.03 -7.69
C GLU A 44 20.22 -0.42 -7.27
N SER A 45 19.74 -0.81 -6.09
CA SER A 45 19.81 -2.20 -5.62
C SER A 45 19.07 -3.16 -6.56
N TRP A 46 17.91 -2.76 -7.08
CA TRP A 46 17.17 -3.56 -8.05
C TRP A 46 17.88 -3.64 -9.42
N ARG A 47 18.57 -2.57 -9.84
CA ARG A 47 19.39 -2.57 -11.05
C ARG A 47 20.60 -3.50 -10.92
N GLU A 48 21.26 -3.51 -9.75
CA GLU A 48 22.41 -4.37 -9.46
C GLU A 48 22.06 -5.86 -9.48
N THR A 49 20.80 -6.22 -9.22
CA THR A 49 20.29 -7.59 -9.34
C THR A 49 19.80 -7.92 -10.76
N THR A 50 20.18 -7.13 -11.77
CA THR A 50 19.70 -7.27 -13.16
C THR A 50 18.17 -7.23 -13.25
N TRP A 51 17.55 -6.35 -12.46
CA TRP A 51 16.10 -6.19 -12.36
C TRP A 51 15.36 -7.41 -11.81
N ASP A 52 16.02 -8.29 -11.04
CA ASP A 52 15.33 -9.34 -10.28
C ASP A 52 14.41 -8.72 -9.20
N THR A 53 13.11 -8.98 -9.30
CA THR A 53 12.08 -8.44 -8.43
C THR A 53 11.96 -9.16 -7.09
N SER A 54 12.64 -10.29 -6.89
CA SER A 54 12.49 -11.14 -5.70
C SER A 54 12.66 -10.36 -4.39
N GLN A 55 13.75 -9.59 -4.26
CA GLN A 55 14.07 -8.84 -3.05
C GLN A 55 13.11 -7.67 -2.81
N VAL A 56 12.80 -6.90 -3.85
CA VAL A 56 11.86 -5.76 -3.74
C VAL A 56 10.44 -6.24 -3.46
N SER A 57 10.04 -7.40 -4.01
CA SER A 57 8.75 -8.04 -3.73
C SER A 57 8.64 -8.46 -2.27
N VAL A 58 9.64 -9.15 -1.72
CA VAL A 58 9.68 -9.53 -0.30
C VAL A 58 9.59 -8.29 0.59
N ARG A 59 10.37 -7.24 0.27
CA ARG A 59 10.35 -5.99 1.03
C ARG A 59 8.97 -5.33 0.98
N TYR A 60 8.35 -5.25 -0.19
CA TYR A 60 7.02 -4.68 -0.36
C TYR A 60 5.96 -5.47 0.41
N GLN A 61 5.95 -6.80 0.27
CA GLN A 61 5.00 -7.67 0.97
C GLN A 61 5.11 -7.53 2.49
N SER A 62 6.34 -7.43 3.03
CA SER A 62 6.56 -7.24 4.48
C SER A 62 6.03 -5.92 5.03
N ALA A 63 5.89 -4.89 4.19
CA ALA A 63 5.38 -3.57 4.56
C ALA A 63 3.90 -3.36 4.17
N CYS A 64 3.30 -4.28 3.42
CA CYS A 64 1.97 -4.11 2.85
C CYS A 64 0.89 -4.39 3.89
N ALA A 65 0.25 -3.35 4.41
CA ALA A 65 -0.84 -3.47 5.38
C ALA A 65 -2.10 -4.18 4.85
N SER A 66 -2.21 -4.36 3.52
CA SER A 66 -3.35 -5.06 2.91
C SER A 66 -3.24 -6.59 3.01
N ILE A 67 -2.04 -7.14 3.14
CA ILE A 67 -1.83 -8.58 3.27
C ILE A 67 -2.25 -9.01 4.68
N GLY A 68 -3.06 -10.06 4.77
CA GLY A 68 -3.69 -10.56 5.99
C GLY A 68 -4.87 -9.71 6.49
N ALA A 69 -5.21 -8.62 5.80
CA ALA A 69 -6.32 -7.76 6.18
C ALA A 69 -7.61 -8.12 5.44
N GLN A 70 -8.76 -7.95 6.11
CA GLN A 70 -10.05 -7.97 5.46
C GLN A 70 -10.27 -6.66 4.69
N LEU A 71 -10.48 -6.76 3.40
CA LEU A 71 -10.65 -5.63 2.49
C LEU A 71 -12.09 -5.51 2.02
N SER A 72 -12.55 -4.28 1.83
CA SER A 72 -13.74 -3.93 1.05
C SER A 72 -13.28 -3.39 -0.30
N ILE A 73 -13.64 -4.07 -1.38
CA ILE A 73 -13.14 -3.81 -2.74
C ILE A 73 -14.29 -3.33 -3.62
N ALA A 74 -14.15 -2.13 -4.18
CA ALA A 74 -15.10 -1.55 -5.12
C ALA A 74 -14.50 -1.53 -6.53
N ARG A 75 -15.23 -2.07 -7.51
CA ARG A 75 -14.84 -2.15 -8.92
C ARG A 75 -15.94 -1.59 -9.83
N PRO A 76 -15.61 -0.98 -10.98
CA PRO A 76 -16.62 -0.55 -11.94
C PRO A 76 -17.49 -1.72 -12.43
N GLY A 77 -18.80 -1.51 -12.51
CA GLY A 77 -19.73 -2.51 -13.05
C GLY A 77 -20.03 -3.71 -12.16
N VAL A 78 -19.46 -3.78 -10.95
CA VAL A 78 -19.68 -4.86 -10.00
C VAL A 78 -20.00 -4.29 -8.61
N ASN A 79 -20.78 -5.01 -7.82
CA ASN A 79 -21.03 -4.63 -6.44
C ASN A 79 -19.74 -4.73 -5.62
N THR A 80 -19.59 -3.81 -4.66
CA THR A 80 -18.53 -3.88 -3.66
C THR A 80 -18.59 -5.21 -2.92
N PHE A 81 -17.45 -5.88 -2.75
CA PHE A 81 -17.36 -7.17 -2.08
C PHE A 81 -16.26 -7.17 -1.02
N LEU A 82 -16.30 -8.17 -0.14
CA LEU A 82 -15.31 -8.39 0.90
C LEU A 82 -14.37 -9.52 0.49
N ALA A 83 -13.07 -9.33 0.65
CA ALA A 83 -12.06 -10.36 0.44
C ALA A 83 -10.85 -10.13 1.36
N GLU A 84 -10.11 -11.17 1.71
CA GLU A 84 -8.84 -11.06 2.44
C GLU A 84 -7.71 -10.81 1.44
N GLY A 85 -6.78 -9.90 1.74
CA GLY A 85 -5.55 -9.77 0.95
C GLY A 85 -4.59 -10.91 1.27
N VAL A 86 -4.28 -11.78 0.32
CA VAL A 86 -3.48 -13.00 0.56
C VAL A 86 -2.08 -12.96 -0.03
N GLY A 87 -1.77 -11.95 -0.84
CA GLY A 87 -0.42 -11.78 -1.38
C GLY A 87 -0.34 -10.76 -2.49
N ILE A 88 0.83 -10.74 -3.14
CA ILE A 88 1.13 -9.93 -4.31
C ILE A 88 1.66 -10.87 -5.40
N ASP A 89 1.15 -10.76 -6.63
CA ASP A 89 1.62 -11.59 -7.75
C ASP A 89 2.97 -11.11 -8.31
N GLU A 90 3.53 -11.84 -9.27
CA GLU A 90 4.82 -11.50 -9.91
C GLU A 90 4.80 -10.16 -10.66
N SER A 91 3.60 -9.69 -11.05
CA SER A 91 3.40 -8.40 -11.73
C SER A 91 3.15 -7.25 -10.74
N GLY A 92 3.11 -7.52 -9.44
CA GLY A 92 2.86 -6.52 -8.40
C GLY A 92 1.37 -6.25 -8.11
N HIS A 93 0.46 -7.09 -8.60
CA HIS A 93 -0.97 -6.96 -8.34
C HIS A 93 -1.37 -7.57 -6.99
N LEU A 94 -2.41 -7.02 -6.38
CA LEU A 94 -2.96 -7.56 -5.15
C LEU A 94 -3.72 -8.86 -5.43
N VAL A 95 -3.38 -9.93 -4.71
CA VAL A 95 -4.13 -11.18 -4.72
C VAL A 95 -5.07 -11.19 -3.52
N VAL A 96 -6.35 -11.43 -3.77
CA VAL A 96 -7.38 -11.46 -2.73
C VAL A 96 -8.14 -12.77 -2.75
N GLN A 97 -8.69 -13.17 -1.61
CA GLN A 97 -9.49 -14.38 -1.50
C GLN A 97 -10.83 -14.12 -0.81
N ARG A 98 -11.91 -14.58 -1.45
CA ARG A 98 -13.24 -14.65 -0.85
C ARG A 98 -13.42 -15.99 -0.14
N VAL A 99 -14.24 -16.00 0.90
CA VAL A 99 -14.54 -17.22 1.66
C VAL A 99 -15.15 -18.27 0.74
N GLY A 100 -14.51 -19.43 0.63
CA GLY A 100 -14.98 -20.54 -0.20
C GLY A 100 -14.67 -20.40 -1.70
N GLU A 101 -13.91 -19.39 -2.11
CA GLU A 101 -13.49 -19.19 -3.50
C GLU A 101 -11.98 -19.32 -3.67
N ASN A 102 -11.56 -19.52 -4.93
CA ASN A 102 -10.15 -19.47 -5.29
C ASN A 102 -9.62 -18.03 -5.22
N PRO A 103 -8.31 -17.84 -4.97
CA PRO A 103 -7.69 -16.53 -5.03
C PRO A 103 -7.90 -15.85 -6.40
N GLU A 104 -8.17 -14.55 -6.36
CA GLU A 104 -8.41 -13.69 -7.52
C GLU A 104 -7.37 -12.57 -7.54
N VAL A 105 -6.84 -12.27 -8.73
CA VAL A 105 -5.92 -11.14 -8.93
C VAL A 105 -6.71 -9.87 -9.17
N ILE A 106 -6.33 -8.81 -8.45
CA ILE A 106 -6.93 -7.48 -8.52
C ILE A 106 -5.92 -6.49 -9.09
N VAL A 107 -6.20 -6.02 -10.30
CA VAL A 107 -5.37 -5.03 -11.00
C VAL A 107 -5.79 -3.63 -10.57
N ALA A 108 -4.83 -2.75 -10.31
CA ALA A 108 -5.10 -1.38 -9.84
C ALA A 108 -5.99 -0.57 -10.79
N ALA A 109 -5.94 -0.84 -12.10
CA ALA A 109 -6.79 -0.20 -13.09
C ALA A 109 -8.29 -0.57 -12.94
N ASP A 110 -8.59 -1.70 -12.30
CA ASP A 110 -9.95 -2.22 -12.14
C ASP A 110 -10.55 -1.90 -10.76
N VAL A 111 -9.79 -1.23 -9.87
CA VAL A 111 -10.22 -0.90 -8.51
C VAL A 111 -10.45 0.59 -8.37
N VAL A 112 -11.62 0.94 -7.85
CA VAL A 112 -11.91 2.32 -7.45
C VAL A 112 -11.43 2.57 -6.01
N HIS A 113 -11.69 1.65 -5.09
CA HIS A 113 -11.23 1.71 -3.70
C HIS A 113 -10.96 0.30 -3.15
N ALA A 114 -9.87 0.16 -2.41
CA ALA A 114 -9.61 -0.98 -1.54
C ALA A 114 -9.39 -0.45 -0.11
N THR A 115 -10.31 -0.79 0.79
CA THR A 115 -10.32 -0.25 2.15
C THR A 115 -10.15 -1.39 3.16
N ILE A 116 -9.15 -1.28 4.04
CA ILE A 116 -9.00 -2.19 5.17
C ILE A 116 -10.18 -1.96 6.13
N ARG A 117 -10.93 -3.03 6.41
CA ARG A 117 -11.95 -3.02 7.45
C ARG A 117 -11.25 -3.19 8.79
N GLN A 118 -11.42 -2.21 9.67
CA GLN A 118 -11.06 -2.42 11.08
C GLN A 118 -11.96 -3.53 11.63
N CYS A 119 -11.38 -4.49 12.35
CA CYS A 119 -12.17 -5.40 13.18
C CYS A 119 -12.94 -4.55 14.20
N THR A 120 -14.23 -4.33 13.98
CA THR A 120 -15.13 -3.98 15.06
C THR A 120 -15.12 -5.17 16.01
N GLN A 121 -14.53 -5.00 17.20
CA GLN A 121 -14.75 -5.97 18.27
C GLN A 121 -16.27 -6.08 18.46
N PRO A 122 -16.86 -7.28 18.47
CA PRO A 122 -18.24 -7.42 18.91
C PRO A 122 -18.29 -6.93 20.35
N ASN A 123 -19.14 -5.94 20.61
CA ASN A 123 -19.36 -5.40 21.95
C ASN A 123 -19.58 -6.57 22.92
N SER A 124 -18.74 -6.62 23.96
CA SER A 124 -18.83 -7.57 25.08
C SER A 124 -20.16 -7.50 25.80
#